data_AF-A0A969HZI6-F1
#
_entry.id   AF-A0A969HZI6-F1
#
_cell.length_a   1.000
_cell.length_b   1.000
_cell.length_c   1.000
_cell.angle_alpha   90.00
_cell.angle_beta   90.00
_cell.angle_gamma   90.00
#
_symmetry.space_group_name_H-M   'P 1'
#
loop_
_entity.id
_entity.type
_entity.pdbx_description
1 polymer ?
#
loop_
_entity_poly.entity_id
_entity_poly.type
_entity_poly.pdbx_seq_one_letter_code
_entity_poly.pdbx_strand_id
1 'polypeptide(L)'
;EEKHPKTDEEWSTYRNAAAVLIESGNLLMLDGRAQDQDDWMKTSRGMSDAAATVLEAAEAKDVEAYFNAGGALYEACTACHSKYLVARTRISVDRRRIPPC
;
A
#
# COMPACT_ATOMS: atom_id res chain seq x y z
N GLU A 1 -11.00 -9.93 23.35
CA GLU A 1 -12.24 -9.62 22.62
C GLU A 1 -11.82 -8.97 21.31
N GLU A 2 -12.31 -9.47 20.17
CA GLU A 2 -11.92 -8.99 18.85
C GLU A 2 -12.86 -7.85 18.44
N LYS A 3 -12.32 -6.62 18.40
CA LYS A 3 -13.11 -5.40 18.16
C LYS A 3 -13.28 -5.20 16.66
N HIS A 4 -14.51 -5.30 16.16
CA HIS A 4 -14.86 -5.03 14.76
C HIS A 4 -15.91 -3.91 14.66
N PRO A 5 -16.04 -3.24 13.50
CA PRO A 5 -17.01 -2.18 13.29
C PRO A 5 -18.45 -2.68 13.42
N LYS A 6 -19.28 -1.90 14.10
CA LYS A 6 -20.71 -2.19 14.30
C LYS A 6 -21.59 -1.20 13.54
N THR A 7 -21.09 0.00 13.27
CA THR A 7 -21.84 1.04 12.56
C THR A 7 -21.29 1.30 11.18
N ASP A 8 -22.14 1.84 10.31
CA ASP A 8 -21.77 2.19 8.94
C ASP A 8 -20.68 3.26 8.89
N GLU A 9 -20.66 4.16 9.88
CA GLU A 9 -19.63 5.18 10.07
C GLU A 9 -18.27 4.56 10.42
N GLU A 10 -18.25 3.58 11.33
CA GLU A 10 -17.02 2.84 11.65
C GLU A 10 -16.52 2.07 10.42
N TRP A 11 -17.42 1.40 9.69
CA TRP A 11 -17.06 0.74 8.42
C TRP A 11 -16.59 1.73 7.34
N SER A 12 -17.10 2.97 7.35
CA SER A 12 -16.66 4.02 6.43
C SER A 12 -15.20 4.37 6.63
N THR A 13 -14.73 4.34 7.88
CA THR A 13 -13.32 4.56 8.20
C THR A 13 -12.43 3.51 7.53
N TYR A 14 -12.87 2.25 7.49
CA TYR A 14 -12.12 1.16 6.86
C TYR A 14 -12.12 1.28 5.33
N ARG A 15 -13.28 1.59 4.73
CA ARG A 15 -13.38 1.87 3.29
C ARG A 15 -12.49 3.04 2.87
N ASN A 16 -12.52 4.13 3.62
CA ASN A 16 -11.69 5.31 3.34
C ASN A 16 -10.20 4.99 3.42
N ALA A 17 -9.78 4.21 4.43
CA ALA A 17 -8.39 3.78 4.57
C ALA A 17 -7.95 2.91 3.37
N ALA A 18 -8.79 1.97 2.94
CA ALA A 18 -8.51 1.13 1.77
C ALA A 18 -8.40 1.99 0.49
N ALA A 19 -9.34 2.92 0.26
CA ALA A 19 -9.31 3.83 -0.87
C ALA A 19 -8.03 4.68 -0.91
N VAL A 20 -7.57 5.20 0.25
CA VAL A 20 -6.30 5.94 0.32
C VAL A 20 -5.12 5.08 -0.13
N LEU A 21 -5.10 3.79 0.20
CA LEU A 21 -4.01 2.88 -0.20
C LEU A 21 -4.05 2.55 -1.69
N ILE A 22 -5.25 2.38 -2.27
CA ILE A 22 -5.44 2.21 -3.71
C ILE A 22 -4.83 3.39 -4.46
N GLU A 23 -5.22 4.61 -4.06
CA GLU A 23 -4.72 5.83 -4.69
C GLU A 23 -3.23 6.06 -4.43
N SER A 24 -2.74 5.69 -3.26
CA SER A 24 -1.31 5.77 -2.95
C SER A 24 -0.48 4.89 -3.89
N GLY A 25 -0.94 3.67 -4.19
CA GLY A 25 -0.28 2.79 -5.17
C GLY A 25 -0.27 3.38 -6.58
N ASN A 26 -1.38 4.00 -7.00
CA ASN A 26 -1.45 4.73 -8.27
C ASN A 26 -0.46 5.90 -8.31
N LEU A 27 -0.38 6.68 -7.24
CA LEU A 27 0.55 7.81 -7.14
C LEU A 27 2.01 7.38 -7.21
N LEU A 28 2.38 6.22 -6.67
CA LEU A 28 3.74 5.70 -6.73
C LEU A 28 4.18 5.33 -8.16
N MET A 29 3.24 5.13 -9.07
CA MET A 29 3.49 4.79 -10.47
C MET A 29 3.58 6.00 -11.42
N LEU A 30 3.37 7.22 -10.91
CA LEU A 30 3.51 8.42 -11.74
C LEU A 30 4.97 8.65 -12.16
N ASP A 31 5.15 9.28 -13.31
CA ASP A 31 6.45 9.68 -13.83
C ASP A 31 7.22 10.53 -12.78
N GLY A 32 8.49 10.20 -12.60
CA GLY A 32 9.37 10.85 -11.62
C GLY A 32 9.21 10.38 -10.16
N ARG A 33 8.27 9.47 -9.87
CA ARG A 33 8.15 8.82 -8.55
C ARG A 33 8.63 7.38 -8.55
N ALA A 34 8.49 6.70 -9.69
CA ALA A 34 8.95 5.33 -9.83
C ALA A 34 10.49 5.23 -9.73
N GLN A 35 10.97 4.28 -8.92
CA GLN A 35 12.41 4.00 -8.79
C GLN A 35 12.96 3.21 -9.98
N ASP A 36 12.10 2.37 -10.58
CA ASP A 36 12.32 1.63 -11.82
C ASP A 36 10.96 1.30 -12.47
N GLN A 37 11.00 0.82 -13.71
CA GLN A 37 9.78 0.47 -14.46
C GLN A 37 9.36 -1.00 -14.30
N ASP A 38 10.04 -1.76 -13.44
CA ASP A 38 9.89 -3.21 -13.31
C ASP A 38 9.17 -3.58 -12.01
N ASP A 39 9.94 -4.02 -11.00
CA ASP A 39 9.41 -4.49 -9.73
C ASP A 39 8.69 -3.37 -8.98
N TRP A 40 9.16 -2.13 -9.04
CA TRP A 40 8.47 -1.01 -8.41
C TRP A 40 7.03 -0.87 -8.93
N MET A 41 6.88 -0.91 -10.26
CA MET A 41 5.58 -0.79 -10.91
C MET A 41 4.70 -2.00 -10.61
N LYS A 42 5.28 -3.21 -10.64
CA LYS A 42 4.57 -4.46 -10.32
C LYS A 42 4.06 -4.46 -8.88
N THR A 43 4.90 -4.13 -7.90
CA THR A 43 4.51 -4.16 -6.49
C THR A 43 3.60 -2.99 -6.12
N SER A 44 3.73 -1.83 -6.79
CA SER A 44 2.81 -0.70 -6.59
C SER A 44 1.40 -1.01 -7.07
N ARG A 45 1.25 -1.65 -8.25
CA ARG A 45 -0.05 -2.20 -8.70
C ARG A 45 -0.58 -3.25 -7.74
N GLY A 46 0.26 -4.21 -7.35
CA GLY A 46 -0.13 -5.26 -6.41
C GLY A 46 -0.65 -4.71 -5.08
N MET A 47 -0.10 -3.60 -4.58
CA MET A 47 -0.63 -2.92 -3.39
C MET A 47 -2.02 -2.33 -3.64
N SER A 48 -2.24 -1.66 -4.78
CA SER A 48 -3.56 -1.13 -5.15
C SER A 48 -4.59 -2.24 -5.32
N ASP A 49 -4.23 -3.34 -5.98
CA ASP A 49 -5.11 -4.48 -6.21
C ASP A 49 -5.48 -5.16 -4.88
N ALA A 50 -4.50 -5.38 -3.99
CA ALA A 50 -4.77 -5.94 -2.66
C ALA A 50 -5.65 -4.99 -1.82
N ALA A 51 -5.40 -3.69 -1.87
CA ALA A 51 -6.23 -2.71 -1.17
C ALA A 51 -7.67 -2.65 -1.72
N ALA A 52 -7.89 -2.91 -3.01
CA ALA A 52 -9.22 -3.05 -3.58
C ALA A 52 -9.98 -4.24 -2.98
N THR A 53 -9.33 -5.39 -2.76
CA THR A 53 -9.97 -6.53 -2.06
C THR A 53 -10.36 -6.20 -0.62
N VAL A 54 -9.55 -5.39 0.07
CA VAL A 54 -9.88 -4.89 1.43
C VAL A 54 -11.08 -3.95 1.39
N LEU A 55 -11.15 -3.08 0.37
CA LEU A 55 -12.28 -2.18 0.16
C LEU A 55 -13.58 -2.97 -0.09
N GLU A 56 -13.56 -3.96 -0.98
CA GLU A 56 -14.69 -4.84 -1.28
C GLU A 56 -15.21 -5.55 -0.01
N ALA A 57 -14.29 -6.10 0.80
CA ALA A 57 -14.67 -6.72 2.07
C ALA A 57 -15.25 -5.72 3.08
N ALA A 58 -14.74 -4.49 3.13
CA ALA A 58 -15.26 -3.43 3.99
C ALA A 58 -16.62 -2.87 3.51
N GLU A 59 -16.90 -2.91 2.21
CA GLU A 59 -18.21 -2.60 1.63
C GLU A 59 -19.23 -3.69 1.94
N ALA A 60 -18.82 -4.96 1.84
CA ALA A 60 -19.62 -6.11 2.23
C ALA A 60 -19.83 -6.23 3.75
N LYS A 61 -19.09 -5.46 4.55
CA LYS A 61 -19.05 -5.53 6.02
C LYS A 61 -18.71 -6.94 6.52
N ASP A 62 -17.87 -7.64 5.78
CA ASP A 62 -17.43 -8.99 6.10
C ASP A 62 -16.13 -8.93 6.91
N VAL A 63 -16.23 -9.21 8.21
CA VAL A 63 -15.10 -9.10 9.16
C VAL A 63 -14.00 -10.11 8.84
N GLU A 64 -14.37 -11.34 8.48
CA GLU A 64 -13.41 -12.40 8.20
C GLU A 64 -12.69 -12.13 6.88
N ALA A 65 -13.44 -11.79 5.83
CA ALA A 65 -12.86 -11.43 4.55
C ALA A 65 -11.97 -10.19 4.67
N TYR A 66 -12.38 -9.18 5.44
CA TYR A 66 -11.58 -7.97 5.67
C TYR A 66 -10.26 -8.29 6.37
N PHE A 67 -10.28 -9.14 7.39
CA PHE A 67 -9.07 -9.55 8.09
C PHE A 67 -8.11 -10.33 7.18
N ASN A 68 -8.63 -11.30 6.43
CA ASN A 68 -7.84 -12.10 5.50
C ASN A 68 -7.25 -11.23 4.37
N ALA A 69 -8.04 -10.33 3.78
CA ALA A 69 -7.59 -9.38 2.78
C ALA A 69 -6.53 -8.41 3.35
N GLY A 70 -6.68 -7.98 4.61
CA GLY A 70 -5.69 -7.17 5.32
C GLY A 70 -4.34 -7.88 5.46
N GLY A 71 -4.34 -9.20 5.68
CA GLY A 71 -3.13 -10.02 5.66
C GLY A 71 -2.44 -10.04 4.29
N ALA A 72 -3.20 -10.26 3.22
CA ALA A 72 -2.67 -10.20 1.85
C ALA A 72 -2.13 -8.81 1.48
N LEU A 73 -2.81 -7.75 1.92
CA LEU A 73 -2.34 -6.37 1.75
C LEU A 73 -1.02 -6.12 2.50
N TYR A 74 -0.85 -6.68 3.70
CA TYR A 74 0.42 -6.62 4.42
C TYR A 74 1.56 -7.29 3.64
N GLU A 75 1.31 -8.45 3.06
CA GLU A 75 2.29 -9.13 2.19
C GLU A 75 2.65 -8.25 0.98
N ALA A 76 1.68 -7.61 0.33
CA ALA A 76 1.91 -6.68 -0.77
C ALA A 76 2.79 -5.48 -0.35
N CYS A 77 2.54 -4.90 0.83
CA CYS A 77 3.39 -3.85 1.41
C CYS A 77 4.84 -4.32 1.58
N THR A 78 5.05 -5.52 2.14
CA THR A 78 6.39 -6.04 2.39
C THR A 78 7.16 -6.43 1.13
N ALA A 79 6.46 -6.87 0.07
CA ALA A 79 7.05 -7.19 -1.22
C ALA A 79 7.79 -5.99 -1.83
N CYS A 80 7.22 -4.78 -1.74
CA CYS A 80 7.90 -3.56 -2.17
C CYS A 80 8.98 -3.12 -1.16
N HIS A 81 8.61 -3.03 0.12
CA HIS A 81 9.46 -2.42 1.14
C HIS A 81 10.76 -3.20 1.40
N SER A 82 10.74 -4.53 1.32
CA SER A 82 11.93 -5.37 1.49
C SER A 82 13.04 -5.04 0.49
N LYS A 83 12.67 -4.60 -0.73
CA LYS A 83 13.62 -4.21 -1.77
C LYS A 83 13.95 -2.71 -1.72
N TYR A 84 12.94 -1.85 -1.61
CA TYR A 84 13.12 -0.41 -1.83
C TYR A 84 13.24 0.46 -0.56
N LEU A 85 12.81 -0.03 0.61
CA LEU A 85 12.98 0.69 1.89
C LEU A 85 14.21 0.28 2.68
N VAL A 86 14.68 -0.97 2.56
CA VAL A 86 15.93 -1.43 3.21
C VAL A 86 17.17 -0.70 2.65
N ALA A 87 17.13 -0.27 1.39
CA ALA A 87 18.21 0.51 0.78
C ALA A 87 18.30 1.96 1.33
N ARG A 88 17.20 2.51 1.87
CA ARG A 88 17.13 3.92 2.26
C ARG A 88 17.78 4.21 3.62
N THR A 89 17.95 3.20 4.49
CA THR A 89 18.66 3.34 5.77
C THR A 89 20.19 3.26 5.65
N ARG A 90 20.73 2.90 4.47
CA ARG A 90 22.17 3.01 4.16
C ARG A 90 22.54 4.21 3.28
N ILE A 91 21.57 4.88 2.66
CA ILE A 91 21.75 6.08 1.82
C ILE A 91 21.27 7.32 2.57
N SER A 92 21.75 7.52 3.80
CA SER A 92 21.61 8.78 4.53
C SER A 92 22.95 9.51 4.69
N VAL A 93 24.02 9.02 4.06
CA VAL A 93 25.32 9.72 4.01
C VAL A 93 25.95 9.64 2.62
N ASP A 94 25.22 10.00 1.56
CA ASP A 94 25.89 10.65 0.42
C ASP A 94 24.94 11.57 -0.36
N ARG A 95 24.91 12.85 0.05
CA ARG A 95 24.27 13.94 -0.70
C ARG A 95 25.10 14.40 -1.93
N ARG A 96 26.16 13.69 -2.35
CA ARG A 96 27.08 14.12 -3.42
C ARG A 96 26.90 13.42 -4.78
N ARG A 97 25.70 12.94 -5.11
CA ARG A 97 25.37 12.52 -6.49
C ARG A 97 24.14 13.25 -7.02
N ILE A 98 24.25 14.57 -7.09
CA ILE A 98 23.53 15.38 -8.08
C ILE A 98 24.64 15.93 -9.00
N PRO A 99 24.83 15.41 -10.22
CA PRO A 99 25.69 16.10 -11.19
C PRO A 99 25.04 17.46 -11.52
N PRO A 100 25.80 18.57 -11.55
CA PRO A 100 25.29 19.81 -12.09
C PRO A 100 25.27 19.69 -13.62
N CYS A 101 24.07 19.80 -14.20
CA CYS A 101 23.77 20.46 -15.47
C CYS A 101 22.25 20.51 -15.62
#